data_AF-A0A6V7IGN8-F1
#
_entry.id   AF-A0A6V7IGN8-F1
#
_cell.length_a   1.000
_cell.length_b   1.000
_cell.length_c   1.000
_cell.angle_alpha   90.00
_cell.angle_beta   90.00
_cell.angle_gamma   90.00
#
_symmetry.space_group_name_H-M   'P 1'
#
loop_
_entity.id
_entity.type
_entity.pdbx_description
1 polymer ?
#
loop_
_entity_poly.entity_id
_entity_poly.type
_entity_poly.pdbx_seq_one_letter_code
_entity_poly.pdbx_strand_id
1 'polypeptide(L)' 'MAGAIIGKGGARIRKIRSDSGAGIIIDEPLPGSNDRIITISGLPNQIQMAQYLLQQR' A
#
# COMPACT_ATOMS: atom_id res chain seq x y z
N MET A 1 -2.91 -11.65 3.71
CA MET A 1 -1.80 -10.68 3.59
C MET A 1 -2.26 -9.22 3.56
N ALA A 2 -3.45 -8.89 3.04
CA ALA A 2 -3.98 -7.51 3.04
C ALA A 2 -4.05 -6.85 4.43
N GLY A 3 -4.37 -7.61 5.50
CA GLY A 3 -4.39 -7.10 6.87
C GLY A 3 -3.02 -6.62 7.37
N ALA A 4 -1.93 -7.27 6.93
CA ALA A 4 -0.58 -6.83 7.24
C ALA A 4 -0.24 -5.53 6.51
N ILE A 5 -0.74 -5.33 5.28
CA ILE A 5 -0.46 -4.11 4.51
C ILE A 5 -1.18 -2.89 5.09
N ILE A 6 -2.47 -3.05 5.36
CA ILE A 6 -3.33 -1.99 5.90
C ILE A 6 -2.97 -1.70 7.36
N GLY A 7 -2.69 -2.74 8.14
CA GLY A 7 -2.44 -2.64 9.58
C GLY A 7 -3.73 -2.36 10.38
N LYS A 8 -3.64 -2.47 11.71
CA LYS A 8 -4.77 -2.20 12.62
C LYS A 8 -5.29 -0.78 12.39
N GLY A 9 -6.57 -0.63 12.07
CA GLY A 9 -7.21 0.66 11.80
C GLY A 9 -6.63 1.45 10.62
N GLY A 10 -5.91 0.80 9.70
CA GLY A 10 -5.25 1.48 8.58
C GLY A 10 -3.95 2.20 8.96
N ALA A 11 -3.41 1.98 10.15
CA ALA A 11 -2.23 2.72 10.64
C ALA A 11 -1.00 2.53 9.76
N ARG A 12 -0.72 1.31 9.31
CA ARG A 12 0.47 1.02 8.51
C ARG A 12 0.37 1.67 7.13
N ILE A 13 -0.76 1.52 6.44
CA ILE A 13 -0.90 2.14 5.11
C ILE A 13 -0.89 3.68 5.18
N ARG A 14 -1.43 4.29 6.24
CA ARG A 14 -1.32 5.74 6.47
C ARG A 14 0.14 6.16 6.63
N LYS A 15 0.92 5.41 7.42
CA LYS A 15 2.35 5.66 7.59
C LYS A 15 3.10 5.52 6.27
N ILE A 16 2.82 4.49 5.48
CA ILE A 16 3.47 4.31 4.17
C ILE A 16 3.16 5.47 3.22
N ARG A 17 1.90 5.92 3.16
CA ARG A 17 1.53 7.11 2.36
C ARG A 17 2.29 8.35 2.83
N SER A 18 2.40 8.56 4.14
CA SER A 18 3.12 9.70 4.73
C SER A 18 4.61 9.64 4.46
N ASP A 19 5.25 8.50 4.72
CA ASP A 19 6.71 8.34 4.65
C ASP A 19 7.20 8.33 3.19
N SER A 20 6.42 7.77 2.26
CA SER A 20 6.77 7.74 0.84
C SER A 20 6.34 9.00 0.06
N GLY A 21 5.32 9.72 0.53
CA GLY A 21 4.69 10.81 -0.21
C GLY A 21 3.91 10.35 -1.45
N ALA A 22 3.75 9.04 -1.67
CA ALA A 22 3.05 8.49 -2.81
C ALA A 22 1.52 8.43 -2.58
N GLY A 23 0.77 8.64 -3.66
CA GLY A 23 -0.64 8.26 -3.73
C GLY A 23 -0.76 6.74 -3.76
N ILE A 24 -1.53 6.16 -2.84
CA ILE A 24 -1.74 4.70 -2.79
C ILE A 24 -3.23 4.39 -2.68
N ILE A 25 -3.77 3.68 -3.66
CA ILE A 25 -5.14 3.18 -3.71
C ILE A 25 -5.08 1.65 -3.56
N ILE A 26 -5.97 1.11 -2.74
CA ILE A 26 -6.11 -0.34 -2.52
C ILE A 26 -7.54 -0.69 -2.84
N ASP A 27 -7.74 -1.50 -3.89
CA ASP A 27 -9.06 -1.91 -4.31
C ASP A 27 -9.65 -3.00 -3.40
N GLU A 28 -10.94 -3.25 -3.60
CA GLU A 28 -11.60 -4.41 -3.02
C GLU A 28 -10.97 -5.71 -3.54
N PRO A 29 -11.06 -6.81 -2.77
CA PRO A 29 -10.60 -8.10 -3.23
C PRO A 29 -11.25 -8.50 -4.55
N LEU A 30 -10.47 -9.13 -5.43
CA LEU A 30 -11.01 -9.68 -6.68
C LEU A 30 -12.05 -10.78 -6.38
N PRO A 31 -13.11 -10.92 -7.20
CA PRO A 31 -14.11 -11.97 -6.99
C PRO A 31 -13.48 -13.36 -6.89
N GLY A 32 -13.78 -14.08 -5.80
CA GLY A 32 -13.22 -15.41 -5.55
C GLY A 32 -11.76 -15.45 -5.07
N SER A 33 -11.13 -14.30 -4.80
CA SER A 33 -9.77 -14.20 -4.25
C SER A 33 -9.70 -13.25 -3.05
N ASN A 34 -8.61 -13.38 -2.28
CA ASN A 34 -8.21 -12.41 -1.25
C ASN A 34 -7.21 -11.37 -1.79
N ASP A 35 -6.84 -11.48 -3.08
CA ASP A 35 -5.91 -10.60 -3.75
C ASP A 35 -6.55 -9.23 -4.00
N ARG A 36 -5.76 -8.19 -3.83
CA ARG A 36 -6.16 -6.80 -4.03
C ARG A 36 -5.18 -6.14 -4.98
N ILE A 37 -5.71 -5.29 -5.85
CA ILE A 37 -4.90 -4.43 -6.69
C ILE A 37 -4.47 -3.23 -5.86
N ILE A 38 -3.17 -2.92 -5.90
CA ILE A 38 -2.59 -1.73 -5.27
C ILE A 38 -2.07 -0.84 -6.38
N THR A 39 -2.63 0.35 -6.49
CA THR A 39 -2.19 1.38 -7.44
C THR A 39 -1.35 2.41 -6.69
N ILE A 40 -0.12 2.64 -7.16
CA ILE A 40 0.82 3.62 -6.60
C ILE A 40 1.08 4.70 -7.63
N SER A 41 0.96 5.96 -7.24
CA SER A 41 1.19 7.13 -8.09
C SER A 41 2.05 8.17 -7.37
N GLY A 42 2.84 8.94 -8.14
CA GLY A 42 3.74 9.96 -7.62
C GLY A 42 5.02 10.05 -8.45
N LEU A 43 6.01 10.77 -7.91
CA LEU A 43 7.35 10.84 -8.48
C LEU A 43 8.06 9.48 -8.38
N PRO A 44 9.04 9.18 -9.25
CA PRO A 44 9.74 7.88 -9.25
C PRO A 44 10.34 7.48 -7.89
N ASN A 45 10.91 8.44 -7.15
CA ASN A 45 11.44 8.21 -5.81
C ASN A 45 10.34 7.89 -4.79
N GLN A 46 9.18 8.55 -4.88
CA GLN A 46 8.03 8.28 -4.01
C GLN A 46 7.47 6.87 -4.27
N ILE A 47 7.33 6.49 -5.54
CA ILE A 47 6.88 5.16 -5.95
C ILE A 47 7.84 4.09 -5.44
N GLN A 48 9.15 4.27 -5.65
CA GLN A 48 10.16 3.32 -5.22
C GLN A 48 10.17 3.17 -3.68
N MET A 49 10.07 4.28 -2.94
CA MET A 49 9.97 4.25 -1.48
C MET A 49 8.71 3.51 -1.02
N ALA A 50 7.56 3.79 -1.63
CA ALA A 50 6.30 3.12 -1.31
C ALA A 50 6.40 1.60 -1.53
N GLN A 51 6.97 1.17 -2.66
CA GLN A 51 7.19 -0.24 -2.97
C GLN A 51 8.09 -0.91 -1.92
N TYR A 52 9.20 -0.26 -1.55
CA TYR A 52 10.11 -0.75 -0.52
C TYR A 52 9.41 -0.93 0.83
N LEU A 53 8.70 0.09 1.31
CA LEU A 53 7.97 0.04 2.58
C LEU A 53 6.83 -0.99 2.58
N LEU A 54 6.19 -1.21 1.42
CA LEU A 54 5.14 -2.23 1.30
C LEU A 54 5.69 -3.65 1.45
N GLN A 55 6.92 -3.91 1.00
CA GLN A 55 7.58 -5.22 1.08
C GLN A 55 8.13 -5.54 2.49
N GLN A 56 8.45 -4.53 3.29
CA GLN A 56 8.90 -4.73 4.67
C GLN A 56 7.76 -5.27 5.55
N ARG A 57 7.96 -6.43 6.19
CA ARG A 57 6.95 -7.01 7.09
C ARG A 57 6.94 -6.39 8.46
#